data_AF-X0XA99-F1
#
_entry.id   AF-X0XA99-F1
#
_cell.length_a   1.000
_cell.length_b   1.000
_cell.length_c   1.000
_cell.angle_alpha   90.00
_cell.angle_beta   90.00
_cell.angle_gamma   90.00
#
_symmetry.space_group_name_H-M   'P 1'
#
loop_
_entity.id
_entity.type
_entity.pdbx_description
1 polymer ?
#
loop_
_entity_poly.entity_id
_entity_poly.type
_entity_poly.pdbx_seq_one_letter_code
_entity_poly.pdbx_strand_id
1 'polypeptide(L)'
;LILFVFCFALGIVAVMAGIGGGVLYVPLVASFFPFHIDFVRATGLLMALSGALAAGPGLLKRGLTNLRLVLPCALFASLGSLAGAVVGLRMDPRHVQLALGLCILAIVAIMLLSRNVEFPRVARSDRLSTWLGLRGAYHEASSGQTVQWRIHRTPVGLLLFIGVGFLAGMFGLGAGWANLPVLNLVLGVPLKMAVGSSVFMLSITDTTAAWVYMKSGCWMPVMAIPSIAGLMLGTSIGVKFLSR
;
A
#
# COMPACT_ATOMS: atom_id res chain seq x y z
N LEU A 1 -14.14 18.84 12.64
CA LEU A 1 -14.64 19.39 11.35
C LEU A 1 -13.51 19.70 10.37
N ILE A 2 -12.50 20.50 10.74
CA ILE A 2 -11.36 20.86 9.87
C ILE A 2 -10.66 19.63 9.30
N LEU A 3 -10.36 18.62 10.15
CA LEU A 3 -9.73 17.37 9.72
C LEU A 3 -10.56 16.61 8.67
N PHE A 4 -11.88 16.57 8.81
CA PHE A 4 -12.76 15.92 7.84
C PHE A 4 -12.70 16.61 6.48
N VAL A 5 -12.82 17.95 6.46
CA VAL A 5 -12.74 18.74 5.22
C VAL A 5 -11.38 18.60 4.56
N PHE A 6 -10.30 18.58 5.35
CA PHE A 6 -8.95 18.35 4.87
C PHE A 6 -8.81 16.95 4.24
N CYS A 7 -9.28 15.90 4.90
CA CYS A 7 -9.23 14.53 4.38
C CYS A 7 -10.13 14.34 3.15
N PHE A 8 -11.23 15.07 3.08
CA PHE A 8 -12.11 15.10 1.91
C PHE A 8 -11.41 15.68 0.69
N ALA A 9 -10.78 16.86 0.84
CA ALA A 9 -9.98 17.46 -0.22
C ALA A 9 -8.79 16.56 -0.63
N LEU A 10 -8.10 16.01 0.37
CA LEU A 10 -7.00 15.07 0.17
C LEU A 10 -7.47 13.82 -0.59
N GLY A 11 -8.67 13.30 -0.32
CA GLY A 11 -9.25 12.17 -1.04
C GLY A 11 -9.49 12.44 -2.52
N ILE A 12 -9.92 13.65 -2.87
CA ILE A 12 -10.10 14.06 -4.28
C ILE A 12 -8.73 14.11 -4.98
N VAL A 13 -7.75 14.79 -4.35
CA VAL A 13 -6.39 14.91 -4.89
C VAL A 13 -5.71 13.55 -5.01
N ALA A 14 -5.89 12.66 -4.03
CA ALA A 14 -5.31 11.33 -4.02
C ALA A 14 -5.76 10.50 -5.24
N VAL A 15 -7.04 10.59 -5.63
CA VAL A 15 -7.56 9.90 -6.83
C VAL A 15 -6.97 10.49 -8.10
N MET A 16 -6.88 11.82 -8.20
CA MET A 16 -6.29 12.49 -9.37
C MET A 16 -4.79 12.17 -9.51
N ALA A 17 -4.08 12.07 -8.39
CA ALA A 17 -2.67 11.71 -8.34
C ALA A 17 -2.43 10.20 -8.54
N GLY A 18 -3.46 9.36 -8.40
CA GLY A 18 -3.33 7.90 -8.44
C GLY A 18 -2.57 7.30 -7.25
N ILE A 19 -2.46 8.01 -6.12
CA ILE A 19 -1.69 7.61 -4.95
C ILE A 19 -2.66 7.19 -3.83
N GLY A 20 -2.40 6.07 -3.16
CA GLY A 20 -3.23 5.60 -2.04
C GLY A 20 -3.29 6.63 -0.90
N GLY A 21 -4.50 6.97 -0.43
CA GLY A 21 -4.73 8.10 0.48
C GLY A 21 -3.94 8.06 1.80
N GLY A 22 -3.58 6.88 2.31
CA GLY A 22 -2.76 6.72 3.52
C GLY A 22 -1.35 7.33 3.42
N VAL A 23 -0.78 7.33 2.22
CA VAL A 23 0.59 7.80 1.93
C VAL A 23 0.68 9.31 2.01
N LEU A 24 -0.37 9.99 1.55
CA LEU A 24 -0.47 11.44 1.63
C LEU A 24 -0.94 11.90 3.01
N TYR A 25 -1.78 11.11 3.68
CA TYR A 25 -2.36 11.47 4.97
C TYR A 25 -1.32 11.66 6.07
N VAL A 26 -0.45 10.68 6.31
CA VAL A 26 0.51 10.75 7.43
C VAL A 26 1.41 11.98 7.35
N PRO A 27 2.14 12.26 6.25
CA PRO A 27 3.02 13.42 6.19
C PRO A 27 2.26 14.74 6.25
N LEU A 28 1.08 14.83 5.62
CA LEU A 28 0.30 16.06 5.61
C LEU A 28 -0.32 16.37 6.97
N VAL A 29 -0.96 15.39 7.60
CA VAL A 29 -1.59 15.59 8.91
C VAL A 29 -0.53 15.79 9.99
N ALA A 30 0.59 15.09 9.93
CA ALA A 30 1.71 15.32 10.85
C ALA A 30 2.34 16.71 10.71
N SER A 31 2.29 17.33 9.52
CA SER A 31 2.89 18.64 9.27
C SER A 31 1.94 19.80 9.59
N PHE A 32 0.65 19.66 9.29
CA PHE A 32 -0.32 20.75 9.41
C PHE A 32 -1.16 20.72 10.68
N PHE A 33 -1.24 19.59 11.39
CA PHE A 33 -2.05 19.45 12.60
C PHE A 33 -1.18 19.17 13.83
N PRO A 34 -1.56 19.69 15.01
CA PRO A 34 -0.79 19.54 16.24
C PRO A 34 -1.02 18.18 16.94
N PHE A 35 -1.21 17.11 16.18
CA PHE A 35 -1.43 15.77 16.73
C PHE A 35 -0.11 15.01 16.91
N HIS A 36 -0.03 14.19 17.97
CA HIS A 36 1.13 13.32 18.16
C HIS A 36 1.21 12.31 17.00
N ILE A 37 2.42 12.11 16.47
CA ILE A 37 2.64 11.30 15.25
C ILE A 37 2.06 9.89 15.38
N ASP A 38 2.07 9.29 16.57
CA ASP A 38 1.58 7.94 16.81
C ASP A 38 0.09 7.80 16.46
N PHE A 39 -0.72 8.79 16.84
CA PHE A 39 -2.15 8.81 16.50
C PHE A 39 -2.37 9.04 15.01
N VAL A 40 -1.51 9.85 14.37
CA VAL A 40 -1.54 10.07 12.92
C VAL A 40 -1.21 8.78 12.18
N ARG A 41 -0.17 8.06 12.60
CA ARG A 41 0.28 6.78 12.03
C ARG A 41 -0.77 5.70 12.17
N ALA A 42 -1.35 5.56 13.36
CA ALA A 42 -2.44 4.62 13.61
C ALA A 42 -3.67 4.94 12.74
N THR A 43 -4.03 6.22 12.62
CA THR A 43 -5.14 6.65 11.77
C THR A 43 -4.86 6.39 10.29
N GLY A 44 -3.62 6.63 9.84
CA GLY A 44 -3.17 6.34 8.48
C GLY A 44 -3.33 4.85 8.12
N LEU A 45 -2.92 3.95 9.01
CA LEU A 45 -3.10 2.50 8.85
C LEU A 45 -4.57 2.10 8.80
N LEU A 46 -5.41 2.63 9.70
CA LEU A 46 -6.85 2.34 9.70
C LEU A 46 -7.54 2.86 8.44
N MET A 47 -7.08 3.99 7.91
CA MET A 47 -7.60 4.58 6.69
C MET A 47 -7.18 3.78 5.45
N ALA A 48 -5.92 3.37 5.38
CA ALA A 48 -5.42 2.49 4.34
C ALA A 48 -6.14 1.13 4.37
N LEU A 49 -6.30 0.53 5.55
CA LEU A 49 -7.05 -0.69 5.77
C LEU A 49 -8.51 -0.56 5.30
N SER A 50 -9.19 0.52 5.69
CA SER A 50 -10.58 0.78 5.30
C SER A 50 -10.73 0.89 3.77
N GLY A 51 -9.80 1.60 3.11
CA GLY A 51 -9.77 1.71 1.65
C GLY A 51 -9.53 0.36 0.97
N ALA A 52 -8.62 -0.47 1.50
CA ALA A 52 -8.37 -1.78 0.93
C ALA A 52 -9.48 -2.79 1.18
N LEU A 53 -10.17 -2.71 2.32
CA LEU A 53 -11.38 -3.50 2.58
C LEU A 53 -12.53 -3.09 1.65
N ALA A 54 -12.68 -1.79 1.36
CA ALA A 54 -13.69 -1.30 0.42
C ALA A 54 -13.40 -1.72 -1.03
N ALA A 55 -12.13 -1.66 -1.47
CA ALA A 55 -11.73 -1.99 -2.82
C ALA A 55 -11.53 -3.50 -3.07
N GLY A 56 -11.21 -4.26 -2.02
CA GLY A 56 -10.84 -5.68 -2.10
C GLY A 56 -11.84 -6.56 -2.84
N PRO A 57 -13.14 -6.59 -2.46
CA PRO A 57 -14.15 -7.42 -3.12
C PRO A 57 -14.31 -7.11 -4.61
N GLY A 58 -14.23 -5.83 -4.99
CA GLY A 58 -14.32 -5.41 -6.39
C GLY A 58 -13.15 -5.89 -7.24
N LEU A 59 -11.93 -5.84 -6.69
CA LEU A 59 -10.71 -6.32 -7.35
C LEU A 59 -10.68 -7.85 -7.48
N LEU A 60 -11.12 -8.57 -6.42
CA LEU A 60 -11.26 -10.02 -6.41
C LEU A 60 -12.27 -10.51 -7.46
N LYS A 61 -13.46 -9.91 -7.53
CA LYS A 61 -14.50 -10.26 -8.52
C LYS A 61 -14.04 -10.00 -9.96
N ARG A 62 -13.16 -9.04 -10.19
CA ARG A 62 -12.58 -8.73 -11.50
C ARG A 62 -11.38 -9.62 -11.87
N GLY A 63 -11.01 -10.58 -11.03
CA GLY A 63 -9.87 -11.48 -11.26
C GLY A 63 -8.51 -10.76 -11.26
N LEU A 64 -8.44 -9.54 -10.71
CA LEU A 64 -7.24 -8.71 -10.69
C LEU A 64 -6.28 -9.08 -9.53
N THR A 65 -6.70 -9.97 -8.65
CA THR A 65 -5.96 -10.39 -7.47
C THR A 65 -5.60 -11.86 -7.57
N ASN A 66 -4.31 -12.19 -7.56
CA ASN A 66 -3.88 -13.59 -7.48
C ASN A 66 -3.57 -13.95 -6.02
N LEU A 67 -4.51 -14.64 -5.35
CA LEU A 67 -4.39 -15.01 -3.95
C LEU A 67 -3.14 -15.88 -3.66
N ARG A 68 -2.72 -16.72 -4.60
CA ARG A 68 -1.52 -17.56 -4.44
C ARG A 68 -0.25 -16.73 -4.35
N LEU A 69 -0.23 -15.57 -5.01
CA LEU A 69 0.86 -14.61 -4.90
C LEU A 69 0.75 -13.76 -3.64
N VAL A 70 -0.46 -13.28 -3.35
CA VAL A 70 -0.64 -12.32 -2.26
C VAL A 70 -0.41 -12.98 -0.90
N LEU A 71 -0.94 -14.18 -0.65
CA LEU A 71 -0.83 -14.84 0.65
C LEU A 71 0.62 -14.96 1.18
N PRO A 72 1.57 -15.58 0.44
CA PRO A 72 2.94 -15.70 0.93
C PRO A 72 3.58 -14.32 1.11
N CYS A 73 3.46 -13.42 0.12
CA CYS A 73 4.08 -12.10 0.20
C CYS A 73 3.49 -11.25 1.34
N ALA A 74 2.18 -11.35 1.59
CA ALA A 74 1.48 -10.67 2.70
C ALA A 74 1.94 -11.18 4.06
N LEU A 75 2.23 -12.49 4.20
CA LEU A 75 2.78 -13.05 5.44
C LEU A 75 4.16 -12.46 5.75
N PHE A 76 5.06 -12.43 4.77
CA PHE A 76 6.38 -11.84 4.94
C PHE A 76 6.32 -10.34 5.20
N ALA A 77 5.47 -9.61 4.49
CA ALA A 77 5.24 -8.19 4.75
C ALA A 77 4.60 -7.94 6.12
N SER A 78 3.71 -8.81 6.59
CA SER A 78 3.09 -8.73 7.92
C SER A 78 4.12 -8.91 9.03
N LEU A 79 5.06 -9.85 8.89
CA LEU A 79 6.19 -10.01 9.83
C LEU A 79 7.03 -8.73 9.92
N GLY A 80 7.35 -8.14 8.77
CA GLY A 80 8.04 -6.84 8.71
C GLY A 80 7.22 -5.74 9.37
N SER A 81 5.94 -5.65 9.04
CA SER A 81 4.99 -4.64 9.54
C SER A 81 4.85 -4.66 11.06
N LEU A 82 4.79 -5.87 11.65
CA LEU A 82 4.77 -6.04 13.10
C LEU A 82 6.04 -5.47 13.75
N ALA A 83 7.21 -5.85 13.25
CA ALA A 83 8.50 -5.37 13.76
C ALA A 83 8.63 -3.84 13.57
N GLY A 84 8.22 -3.34 12.41
CA GLY A 84 8.23 -1.92 12.07
C GLY A 84 7.35 -1.08 13.00
N ALA A 85 6.14 -1.53 13.29
CA ALA A 85 5.23 -0.84 14.21
C ALA A 85 5.81 -0.77 15.63
N VAL A 86 6.41 -1.86 16.13
CA VAL A 86 7.04 -1.89 17.45
C VAL A 86 8.25 -0.95 17.51
N VAL A 87 9.11 -0.96 16.50
CA VAL A 87 10.26 -0.05 16.43
C VAL A 87 9.79 1.40 16.29
N GLY A 88 8.79 1.65 15.45
CA GLY A 88 8.22 2.97 15.21
C GLY A 88 7.66 3.62 16.46
N LEU A 89 7.05 2.84 17.36
CA LEU A 89 6.54 3.33 18.65
C LEU A 89 7.64 3.63 19.68
N ARG A 90 8.84 3.07 19.51
CA ARG A 90 9.97 3.29 20.42
C ARG A 90 10.90 4.42 19.96
N MET A 91 10.83 4.82 18.71
CA MET A 91 11.66 5.87 18.15
C MET A 91 11.04 7.25 18.37
N ASP A 92 11.89 8.26 18.57
CA ASP A 92 11.42 9.63 18.67
C ASP A 92 10.73 10.09 17.37
N PRO A 93 9.63 10.86 17.48
CA PRO A 93 8.88 11.37 16.33
C PRO A 93 9.73 12.06 15.27
N ARG A 94 10.78 12.80 15.68
CA ARG A 94 11.66 13.54 14.76
C ARG A 94 12.44 12.61 13.83
N HIS A 95 12.99 11.52 14.37
CA HIS A 95 13.76 10.55 13.60
C HIS A 95 12.85 9.78 12.63
N VAL A 96 11.64 9.42 13.07
CA VAL A 96 10.63 8.79 12.22
C VAL A 96 10.22 9.71 11.06
N GLN A 97 9.98 10.99 11.33
CA GLN A 97 9.57 11.96 10.31
C GLN A 97 10.69 12.23 9.29
N LEU A 98 11.94 12.35 9.73
CA LEU A 98 13.11 12.47 8.85
C LEU A 98 13.29 11.21 7.99
N ALA A 99 13.20 10.02 8.60
CA ALA A 99 13.30 8.76 7.88
C ALA A 99 12.17 8.60 6.85
N LEU A 100 10.95 9.04 7.18
CA LEU A 100 9.82 9.03 6.26
C LEU A 100 10.09 9.93 5.05
N GLY A 101 10.53 11.16 5.29
CA GLY A 101 10.88 12.11 4.22
C GLY A 101 11.98 11.58 3.31
N LEU A 102 13.04 11.02 3.89
CA LEU A 102 14.15 10.42 3.15
C LEU A 102 13.70 9.22 2.33
N CYS A 103 12.86 8.35 2.89
CA CYS A 103 12.28 7.21 2.17
C CYS A 103 11.48 7.71 0.97
N ILE A 104 10.53 8.64 1.16
CA ILE A 104 9.71 9.20 0.08
C ILE A 104 10.60 9.75 -1.04
N LEU A 105 11.62 10.54 -0.70
CA LEU A 105 12.56 11.08 -1.69
C LEU A 105 13.32 9.97 -2.43
N ALA A 106 13.78 8.94 -1.73
CA ALA A 106 14.47 7.81 -2.35
C ALA A 106 13.56 7.07 -3.34
N ILE A 107 12.28 6.86 -3.01
CA ILE A 107 11.33 6.20 -3.91
C ILE A 107 11.02 7.07 -5.11
N VAL A 108 10.79 8.37 -4.90
CA VAL A 108 10.58 9.32 -6.00
C VAL A 108 11.79 9.34 -6.92
N ALA A 109 13.01 9.37 -6.38
CA ALA A 109 14.22 9.26 -7.18
C ALA A 109 14.26 7.94 -7.96
N ILE A 110 14.02 6.80 -7.31
CA ILE A 110 13.99 5.50 -7.99
C ILE A 110 12.92 5.47 -9.09
N MET A 111 11.73 6.02 -8.86
CA MET A 111 10.67 6.09 -9.87
C MET A 111 11.00 7.03 -11.03
N LEU A 112 11.68 8.15 -10.78
CA LEU A 112 12.14 9.06 -11.83
C LEU A 112 13.26 8.45 -12.68
N LEU A 113 14.15 7.67 -12.06
CA LEU A 113 15.22 6.97 -12.77
C LEU A 113 14.75 5.65 -13.42
N SER A 114 13.66 5.06 -12.94
CA SER A 114 13.12 3.80 -13.46
C SER A 114 12.18 4.04 -14.63
N ARG A 115 12.46 3.43 -15.79
CA ARG A 115 11.51 3.39 -16.89
C ARG A 115 10.30 2.53 -16.50
N ASN A 116 9.09 3.08 -16.60
CA ASN A 116 7.85 2.33 -16.43
C ASN A 116 7.78 1.21 -17.47
N VAL A 117 7.86 -0.05 -17.04
CA VAL A 117 7.69 -1.22 -17.92
C VAL A 117 6.27 -1.73 -17.73
N GLU A 118 5.37 -1.27 -18.59
CA GLU A 118 3.94 -1.62 -18.56
C GLU A 118 3.69 -3.12 -18.84
N PHE A 119 4.61 -3.73 -19.60
CA PHE A 119 4.63 -5.17 -19.90
C PHE A 119 6.02 -5.77 -19.64
N PRO A 120 6.33 -6.21 -18.42
CA PRO A 120 7.59 -6.91 -18.16
C PRO A 120 7.61 -8.25 -18.90
N ARG A 121 8.44 -8.36 -19.95
CA ARG A 121 8.69 -9.63 -20.66
C ARG A 121 9.65 -10.50 -19.83
N VAL A 122 9.09 -11.34 -18.96
CA VAL A 122 9.89 -12.27 -18.13
C VAL A 122 10.21 -13.55 -18.92
N ALA A 123 11.48 -13.75 -19.28
CA ALA A 123 11.93 -14.86 -20.12
C ALA A 123 12.07 -16.22 -19.39
N ARG A 124 12.27 -16.24 -18.07
CA ARG A 124 12.45 -17.48 -17.26
C ARG A 124 11.80 -17.38 -15.88
N SER A 125 11.11 -18.44 -15.47
CA SER A 125 10.55 -18.60 -14.12
C SER A 125 11.53 -19.30 -13.18
N ASP A 126 11.66 -18.82 -11.93
CA ASP A 126 12.51 -19.45 -10.92
C ASP A 126 11.96 -20.79 -10.40
N ARG A 127 12.85 -21.63 -9.85
CA ARG A 127 12.51 -22.92 -9.21
C ARG A 127 11.50 -22.75 -8.06
N LEU A 128 11.68 -21.72 -7.21
CA LEU A 128 10.75 -21.38 -6.12
C LEU A 128 9.39 -20.88 -6.62
N SER A 129 9.36 -20.09 -7.70
CA SER A 129 8.11 -19.62 -8.31
C SER A 129 7.28 -20.76 -8.93
N THR A 130 7.97 -21.79 -9.44
CA THR A 130 7.35 -22.99 -10.02
C THR A 130 6.84 -23.93 -8.91
N TRP A 131 7.57 -24.01 -7.79
CA TRP A 131 7.15 -24.79 -6.61
C TRP A 131 5.97 -24.16 -5.87
N LEU A 132 5.97 -22.83 -5.68
CA LEU A 132 4.86 -22.08 -5.06
C LEU A 132 3.66 -21.88 -6.00
N GLY A 133 3.72 -22.36 -7.25
CA GLY A 133 2.64 -22.22 -8.21
C GLY A 133 2.29 -20.75 -8.54
N LEU A 134 3.27 -19.85 -8.46
CA LEU A 134 3.12 -18.40 -8.67
C LEU A 134 3.08 -18.07 -10.17
N ARG A 135 2.15 -18.72 -10.87
CA ARG A 135 1.81 -18.49 -12.27
C ARG A 135 0.37 -18.02 -12.34
N GLY A 136 0.09 -17.07 -13.21
CA GLY A 136 -1.25 -16.58 -13.44
C GLY A 136 -1.45 -16.22 -14.90
N ALA A 137 -2.70 -16.32 -15.33
CA ALA A 137 -3.16 -15.83 -16.62
C ALA A 137 -4.14 -14.69 -16.33
N TYR A 138 -3.87 -13.49 -16.84
CA TYR A 138 -4.80 -12.38 -16.75
C TYR A 138 -5.48 -12.19 -18.11
N HIS A 139 -6.81 -12.16 -18.11
CA HIS A 139 -7.59 -11.82 -19.30
C HIS A 139 -7.68 -10.30 -19.40
N GLU A 140 -7.02 -9.72 -20.40
CA GLU A 140 -7.02 -8.28 -20.60
C GLU A 140 -8.28 -7.86 -21.37
N ALA A 141 -9.22 -7.22 -20.67
CA ALA A 141 -10.49 -6.76 -21.23
C ALA A 141 -10.33 -5.73 -22.38
N SER A 142 -9.16 -5.09 -22.51
CA SER A 142 -8.88 -4.10 -23.55
C SER A 142 -8.27 -4.67 -24.83
N SER A 143 -7.64 -5.86 -24.79
CA SER A 143 -6.98 -6.49 -25.95
C SER A 143 -7.57 -7.86 -26.31
N GLY A 144 -8.41 -8.45 -25.45
CA GLY A 144 -8.94 -9.80 -25.61
C GLY A 144 -7.91 -10.92 -25.41
N GLN A 145 -6.65 -10.58 -25.10
CA GLN A 145 -5.57 -11.56 -24.97
C GLN A 145 -5.37 -12.02 -23.52
N THR A 146 -5.05 -13.30 -23.38
CA THR A 146 -4.72 -13.94 -22.10
C THR A 146 -3.22 -13.77 -21.86
N VAL A 147 -2.83 -12.76 -21.08
CA VAL A 147 -1.42 -12.51 -20.74
C VAL A 147 -1.01 -13.47 -19.64
N GLN A 148 -0.25 -14.51 -20.01
CA GLN A 148 0.38 -15.41 -19.06
C GLN A 148 1.62 -14.73 -18.46
N TRP A 149 1.64 -14.58 -17.13
CA TRP A 149 2.75 -13.98 -16.43
C TRP A 149 3.43 -15.00 -15.50
N ARG A 150 4.74 -14.84 -15.36
CA ARG A 150 5.62 -15.68 -14.54
C ARG A 150 6.46 -14.78 -13.67
N ILE A 151 6.70 -15.22 -12.44
CA ILE A 151 7.52 -14.48 -11.49
C ILE A 151 8.99 -14.88 -11.61
N HIS A 152 9.88 -13.90 -11.46
CA HIS A 152 11.31 -14.11 -11.24
C HIS A 152 11.76 -13.49 -9.91
N ARG A 153 12.91 -13.90 -9.39
CA ARG A 153 13.55 -13.41 -8.15
C ARG A 153 12.67 -13.48 -6.90
N THR A 154 11.91 -14.58 -6.75
CA THR A 154 11.03 -14.82 -5.58
C THR A 154 11.69 -14.59 -4.20
N PRO A 155 12.90 -15.10 -3.87
CA PRO A 155 13.50 -14.85 -2.55
C PRO A 155 13.86 -13.38 -2.32
N VAL A 156 14.31 -12.67 -3.37
CA VAL A 156 14.61 -11.23 -3.27
C VAL A 156 13.32 -10.44 -3.07
N GLY A 157 12.25 -10.77 -3.78
CA GLY A 157 10.95 -10.11 -3.59
C GLY A 157 10.37 -10.35 -2.20
N LEU A 158 10.45 -11.57 -1.66
CA LEU A 158 10.01 -11.86 -0.29
C LEU A 158 10.79 -11.06 0.75
N LEU A 159 12.12 -10.97 0.60
CA LEU A 159 12.96 -10.17 1.48
C LEU A 159 12.64 -8.67 1.39
N LEU A 160 12.38 -8.17 0.18
CA LEU A 160 11.92 -6.80 -0.02
C LEU A 160 10.55 -6.55 0.61
N PHE A 161 9.63 -7.52 0.56
CA PHE A 161 8.33 -7.39 1.24
C PHE A 161 8.46 -7.28 2.75
N ILE A 162 9.42 -7.97 3.38
CA ILE A 162 9.71 -7.76 4.80
C ILE A 162 10.14 -6.31 5.04
N GLY A 163 11.06 -5.78 4.23
CA GLY A 163 11.52 -4.39 4.35
C GLY A 163 10.41 -3.37 4.11
N VAL A 164 9.60 -3.57 3.08
CA VAL A 164 8.42 -2.73 2.79
C VAL A 164 7.42 -2.77 3.93
N GLY A 165 7.13 -3.97 4.45
CA GLY A 165 6.28 -4.15 5.62
C GLY A 165 6.81 -3.38 6.81
N PHE A 166 8.10 -3.51 7.11
CA PHE A 166 8.76 -2.79 8.20
C PHE A 166 8.60 -1.27 8.08
N LEU A 167 8.88 -0.70 6.91
CA LEU A 167 8.70 0.74 6.67
C LEU A 167 7.22 1.13 6.76
N ALA A 168 6.30 0.34 6.20
CA ALA A 168 4.87 0.61 6.24
C ALA A 168 4.32 0.62 7.67
N GLY A 169 4.70 -0.35 8.50
CA GLY A 169 4.31 -0.42 9.91
C GLY A 169 4.97 0.67 10.76
N MET A 170 6.25 0.99 10.49
CA MET A 170 6.97 2.04 11.21
C MET A 170 6.40 3.43 10.95
N PHE A 171 6.06 3.72 9.69
CA PHE A 171 5.56 5.04 9.29
C PHE A 171 4.04 5.17 9.29
N GLY A 172 3.28 4.08 9.34
CA GLY A 172 1.82 4.10 9.39
C GLY A 172 1.12 4.52 8.08
N LEU A 173 1.80 4.36 6.94
CA LEU A 173 1.37 4.85 5.61
C LEU A 173 0.48 3.87 4.85
N GLY A 174 0.46 2.60 5.30
CA GLY A 174 0.09 1.44 4.50
C GLY A 174 1.16 1.06 3.47
N ALA A 175 1.24 -0.23 3.10
CA ALA A 175 2.30 -0.75 2.22
C ALA A 175 2.07 -0.52 0.71
N GLY A 176 0.95 0.09 0.32
CA GLY A 176 0.43 0.08 -1.05
C GLY A 176 1.33 0.75 -2.09
N TRP A 177 2.00 1.84 -1.72
CA TRP A 177 2.90 2.59 -2.59
C TRP A 177 4.20 1.85 -2.91
N ALA A 178 4.73 1.05 -1.97
CA ALA A 178 5.97 0.31 -2.16
C ALA A 178 5.73 -1.10 -2.71
N ASN A 179 4.56 -1.69 -2.45
CA ASN A 179 4.18 -2.98 -2.99
C ASN A 179 4.11 -2.97 -4.53
N LEU A 180 3.68 -1.86 -5.13
CA LEU A 180 3.58 -1.72 -6.60
C LEU A 180 4.92 -1.90 -7.32
N PRO A 181 6.00 -1.14 -7.00
CA PRO A 181 7.29 -1.33 -7.65
C PRO A 181 7.92 -2.69 -7.34
N VAL A 182 7.73 -3.24 -6.14
CA VAL A 182 8.24 -4.60 -5.83
C VAL A 182 7.54 -5.66 -6.68
N LEU A 183 6.20 -5.58 -6.82
CA LEU A 183 5.44 -6.52 -7.65
C LEU A 183 5.75 -6.37 -9.14
N ASN A 184 5.81 -5.13 -9.64
CA ASN A 184 5.97 -4.88 -11.07
C ASN A 184 7.43 -4.98 -11.53
N LEU A 185 8.36 -4.24 -10.89
CA LEU A 185 9.74 -4.12 -11.35
C LEU A 185 10.62 -5.28 -10.89
N VAL A 186 10.38 -5.83 -9.69
CA VAL A 186 11.23 -6.90 -9.14
C VAL A 186 10.69 -8.29 -9.46
N LEU A 187 9.37 -8.47 -9.38
CA LEU A 187 8.73 -9.77 -9.59
C LEU A 187 8.17 -9.96 -11.00
N GLY A 188 8.05 -8.87 -11.79
CA GLY A 188 7.58 -8.94 -13.19
C GLY A 188 6.07 -9.14 -13.32
N VAL A 189 5.28 -8.76 -12.32
CA VAL A 189 3.82 -8.88 -12.36
C VAL A 189 3.23 -7.74 -13.21
N PRO A 190 2.27 -8.03 -14.12
CA PRO A 190 1.59 -7.01 -14.90
C PRO A 190 0.96 -5.94 -13.99
N LEU A 191 1.09 -4.67 -14.35
CA LEU A 191 0.73 -3.54 -13.50
C LEU A 191 -0.71 -3.63 -12.96
N LYS A 192 -1.68 -4.00 -13.80
CA LYS A 192 -3.09 -4.16 -13.42
C LYS A 192 -3.30 -5.22 -12.32
N MET A 193 -2.59 -6.35 -12.43
CA MET A 193 -2.62 -7.42 -11.43
C MET A 193 -1.84 -7.04 -10.16
N ALA A 194 -0.73 -6.31 -10.32
CA ALA A 194 0.07 -5.81 -9.21
C ALA A 194 -0.74 -4.83 -8.34
N VAL A 195 -1.53 -3.94 -8.95
CA VAL A 195 -2.43 -3.03 -8.24
C VAL A 195 -3.48 -3.80 -7.44
N GLY A 196 -4.20 -4.74 -8.07
CA GLY A 196 -5.21 -5.53 -7.37
C GLY A 196 -4.66 -6.44 -6.27
N SER A 197 -3.46 -6.98 -6.48
CA SER A 197 -2.75 -7.82 -5.50
C SER A 197 -2.18 -7.00 -4.34
N SER A 198 -1.67 -5.79 -4.60
CA SER A 198 -1.15 -4.86 -3.60
C SER A 198 -2.24 -4.42 -2.62
N VAL A 199 -3.43 -4.10 -3.12
CA VAL A 199 -4.56 -3.69 -2.27
C VAL A 199 -4.98 -4.83 -1.32
N PHE A 200 -5.06 -6.06 -1.80
CA PHE A 200 -5.40 -7.19 -0.94
C PHE A 200 -4.30 -7.47 0.10
N MET A 201 -3.03 -7.35 -0.29
CA MET A 201 -1.89 -7.46 0.61
C MET A 201 -1.93 -6.41 1.72
N LEU A 202 -2.26 -5.17 1.34
CA LEU A 202 -2.37 -4.02 2.23
C LEU A 202 -3.36 -4.31 3.37
N SER A 203 -4.53 -4.90 3.07
CA SER A 203 -5.51 -5.25 4.11
C SER A 203 -4.90 -6.14 5.20
N ILE A 204 -4.08 -7.12 4.83
CA ILE A 204 -3.47 -8.07 5.76
C ILE A 204 -2.36 -7.37 6.56
N THR A 205 -1.46 -6.67 5.87
CA THR A 205 -0.28 -6.02 6.49
C THR A 205 -0.67 -4.89 7.44
N ASP A 206 -1.69 -4.12 7.06
CA ASP A 206 -2.13 -2.95 7.81
C ASP A 206 -2.97 -3.37 9.01
N THR A 207 -3.73 -4.46 8.92
CA THR A 207 -4.39 -5.07 10.10
C THR A 207 -3.35 -5.44 11.16
N THR A 208 -2.22 -6.03 10.76
CA THR A 208 -1.16 -6.40 11.71
C THR A 208 -0.54 -5.18 12.40
N ALA A 209 -0.19 -4.13 11.65
CA ALA A 209 0.36 -2.92 12.25
C ALA A 209 -0.69 -2.16 13.08
N ALA A 210 -1.91 -1.99 12.57
CA ALA A 210 -2.98 -1.31 13.29
C ALA A 210 -3.24 -1.96 14.65
N TRP A 211 -3.21 -3.30 14.72
CA TRP A 211 -3.31 -4.02 15.99
C TRP A 211 -2.23 -3.61 17.01
N VAL A 212 -0.98 -3.44 16.59
CA VAL A 212 0.13 -3.01 17.47
C VAL A 212 -0.11 -1.59 17.99
N TYR A 213 -0.51 -0.66 17.12
CA TYR A 213 -0.81 0.72 17.53
C TYR A 213 -2.02 0.80 18.47
N MET A 214 -3.08 0.03 18.18
CA MET A 214 -4.27 -0.05 19.03
C MET A 214 -3.94 -0.63 20.41
N LYS A 215 -3.16 -1.71 20.48
CA LYS A 215 -2.72 -2.32 21.74
C LYS A 215 -1.90 -1.36 22.59
N SER A 216 -1.15 -0.46 21.96
CA SER A 216 -0.30 0.53 22.63
C SER A 216 -1.07 1.77 23.10
N GLY A 217 -2.40 1.80 22.92
CA GLY A 217 -3.25 2.94 23.29
C GLY A 217 -3.19 4.11 22.31
N CYS A 218 -2.43 4.00 21.22
CA CYS A 218 -2.22 5.04 20.21
C CYS A 218 -3.36 5.12 19.20
N TRP A 219 -4.62 4.99 19.62
CA TRP A 219 -5.78 5.08 18.73
C TRP A 219 -6.77 6.12 19.26
N MET A 220 -7.21 7.02 18.39
CA MET A 220 -8.15 8.08 18.75
C MET A 220 -9.33 8.04 17.78
N PRO A 221 -10.49 7.47 18.16
CA PRO A 221 -11.66 7.37 17.29
C PRO A 221 -12.12 8.73 16.74
N VAL A 222 -11.97 9.78 17.55
CA VAL A 222 -12.28 11.17 17.20
C VAL A 222 -11.46 11.67 16.01
N MET A 223 -10.25 11.13 15.81
CA MET A 223 -9.39 11.42 14.66
C MET A 223 -9.67 10.45 13.49
N ALA A 224 -9.78 9.16 13.80
CA ALA A 224 -9.89 8.11 12.79
C ALA A 224 -11.19 8.17 12.00
N ILE A 225 -12.34 8.27 12.70
CA ILE A 225 -13.66 8.22 12.05
C ILE A 225 -13.85 9.35 11.05
N PRO A 226 -13.58 10.64 11.38
CA PRO A 226 -13.74 11.73 10.42
C PRO A 226 -12.72 11.67 9.28
N SER A 227 -11.51 11.16 9.55
CA SER A 227 -10.48 11.03 8.51
C SER A 227 -10.88 9.99 7.47
N ILE A 228 -11.33 8.82 7.91
CA ILE A 228 -11.79 7.73 7.05
C ILE A 228 -13.02 8.18 6.26
N ALA A 229 -14.03 8.74 6.93
CA ALA A 229 -15.24 9.21 6.28
C ALA A 229 -14.96 10.31 5.25
N GLY A 230 -14.12 11.29 5.61
CA GLY A 230 -13.72 12.37 4.70
C GLY A 230 -13.01 11.83 3.47
N LEU A 231 -12.00 10.97 3.65
CA LEU A 231 -11.26 10.38 2.54
C LEU A 231 -12.16 9.52 1.65
N MET A 232 -13.03 8.68 2.21
CA MET A 232 -13.93 7.81 1.43
C MET A 232 -14.93 8.62 0.59
N LEU A 233 -15.49 9.69 1.14
CA LEU A 233 -16.37 10.58 0.40
C LEU A 233 -15.62 11.37 -0.67
N GLY A 234 -14.43 11.89 -0.33
CA GLY A 234 -13.57 12.63 -1.25
C GLY A 234 -13.12 11.78 -2.43
N THR A 235 -12.67 10.55 -2.17
CA THR A 235 -12.25 9.59 -3.21
C THR A 235 -13.42 9.21 -4.12
N SER A 236 -14.61 8.96 -3.56
CA SER A 236 -15.81 8.64 -4.35
C SER A 236 -16.19 9.76 -5.32
N ILE A 237 -16.10 11.02 -4.87
CA ILE A 237 -16.35 12.20 -5.70
C ILE A 237 -15.22 12.38 -6.73
N GLY A 238 -13.96 12.22 -6.32
CA GLY A 238 -12.81 12.30 -7.21
C GLY A 238 -12.88 11.31 -8.38
N VAL A 239 -13.33 10.07 -8.12
CA VAL A 239 -13.55 9.06 -9.16
C VAL A 239 -14.64 9.51 -10.14
N LYS A 240 -15.73 10.10 -9.64
CA LYS A 240 -16.81 10.62 -10.48
C LYS A 240 -16.34 11.76 -11.39
N PHE A 241 -15.45 12.62 -10.90
CA PHE A 241 -14.80 13.67 -11.71
C PHE A 241 -13.87 13.11 -12.77
N LEU A 242 -13.09 12.07 -12.46
CA LEU A 242 -12.18 11.44 -13.43
C LEU A 242 -12.90 10.66 -14.53
N SER A 243 -14.13 10.20 -14.26
CA SER A 243 -14.97 9.48 -15.22
C SER A 243 -15.75 10.38 -16.20
N ARG A 244 -15.65 11.71 -16.06
CA ARG A 244 -16.22 12.70 -16.97
C ARG A 244 -15.13 13.34 -17.81
#